data_AF-A0A7C5HEB6-F1
#
_entry.id   AF-A0A7C5HEB6-F1
#
_cell.length_a   1.000
_cell.length_b   1.000
_cell.length_c   1.000
_cell.angle_alpha   90.00
_cell.angle_beta   90.00
_cell.angle_gamma   90.00
#
_symmetry.space_group_name_H-M   'P 1'
#
loop_
_entity.id
_entity.type
_entity.pdbx_description
1 polymer ?
#
loop_
_entity_poly.entity_id
_entity_poly.type
_entity_poly.pdbx_seq_one_letter_code
_entity_poly.pdbx_strand_id
1 'polypeptide(L)' 'MQEEANNNEMSFEQKIAHAKEILEKLMDPEITLSQSVTYYKEGIKELQEATKLLENAKLEFETYNQDQKEPT' A
#
# COMPACT_ATOMS: atom_id res chain seq x y z
N MET A 1 27.20 -6.42 -13.97
CA MET A 1 27.03 -5.51 -12.82
C MET A 1 25.54 -5.24 -12.76
N GLN A 2 24.78 -6.17 -12.19
CA GLN A 2 24.27 -6.11 -10.81
C GLN A 2 23.37 -4.89 -10.58
N GLU A 3 22.13 -5.01 -11.03
CA GLU A 3 20.99 -4.17 -10.63
C GLU A 3 19.71 -5.07 -10.62
N GLU A 4 19.82 -6.26 -10.03
CA GLU A 4 18.68 -7.16 -9.77
C GLU A 4 18.51 -7.41 -8.25
N ALA A 5 18.89 -6.43 -7.43
CA ALA A 5 18.77 -6.54 -5.97
C ALA A 5 17.58 -5.70 -5.47
N ASN A 6 16.51 -6.40 -5.10
CA ASN A 6 15.36 -5.97 -4.27
C ASN A 6 14.25 -5.13 -4.92
N ASN A 7 13.39 -5.75 -5.74
CA ASN A 7 12.03 -5.26 -6.01
C ASN A 7 10.98 -6.22 -5.45
N ASN A 8 11.07 -6.53 -4.16
CA ASN A 8 10.07 -7.33 -3.46
C ASN A 8 9.04 -6.47 -2.69
N GLU A 9 8.98 -5.17 -3.00
CA GLU A 9 7.94 -4.28 -2.50
C GLU A 9 6.73 -4.37 -3.44
N MET A 10 5.57 -4.74 -2.88
CA MET A 10 4.31 -4.75 -3.62
C MET A 10 3.94 -3.33 -4.06
N SER A 11 3.52 -3.19 -5.33
CA SER A 11 2.96 -1.95 -5.86
C SER A 11 1.68 -1.53 -5.14
N PHE A 12 1.30 -0.26 -5.28
CA PHE A 12 0.05 0.27 -4.72
C PHE A 12 -1.16 -0.59 -5.13
N GLU A 13 -1.28 -0.91 -6.42
CA GLU A 13 -2.38 -1.70 -6.97
C GLU A 13 -2.42 -3.10 -6.37
N GLN A 14 -1.25 -3.73 -6.19
CA GLN A 14 -1.14 -5.04 -5.55
C GLN A 14 -1.57 -4.99 -4.09
N LYS A 15 -1.16 -3.98 -3.33
CA LYS A 15 -1.57 -3.79 -1.92
C LYS A 15 -3.08 -3.60 -1.78
N ILE A 16 -3.68 -2.81 -2.67
CA ILE A 16 -5.14 -2.63 -2.71
C ILE A 16 -5.86 -3.92 -3.08
N ALA A 17 -5.33 -4.70 -4.03
CA ALA A 17 -5.89 -6.02 -4.37
C ALA A 17 -5.83 -6.98 -3.18
N HIS A 18 -4.69 -7.08 -2.51
CA HIS A 18 -4.52 -7.90 -1.32
C HIS A 18 -5.46 -7.49 -0.17
N ALA A 19 -5.61 -6.17 0.07
CA ALA A 19 -6.54 -5.66 1.07
C ALA A 19 -8.00 -6.06 0.75
N LYS A 20 -8.39 -6.09 -0.53
CA LYS A 20 -9.73 -6.58 -0.95
C LYS A 20 -9.90 -8.06 -0.70
N GLU A 21 -8.90 -8.89 -1.03
CA GLU A 21 -8.95 -10.33 -0.74
C GLU A 21 -9.07 -10.62 0.76
N ILE A 22 -8.40 -9.82 1.60
CA ILE A 22 -8.52 -9.92 3.05
C ILE A 22 -9.94 -9.56 3.52
N LEU A 23 -10.54 -8.51 2.95
CA LEU A 23 -11.93 -8.15 3.24
C LEU A 23 -12.91 -9.25 2.84
N GLU A 24 -12.71 -9.90 1.70
CA GLU A 24 -13.52 -11.05 1.28
C GLU A 24 -13.43 -12.21 2.27
N LYS A 25 -12.23 -12.51 2.79
CA LYS A 25 -12.04 -13.53 3.85
C LYS A 25 -12.76 -13.17 5.14
N LEU A 26 -12.89 -11.89 5.48
CA LEU A 26 -13.65 -11.45 6.66
C LEU A 26 -15.17 -11.65 6.50
N MET A 27 -15.66 -11.82 5.26
CA MET A 27 -17.07 -12.10 4.98
C MET A 27 -17.39 -13.60 5.03
N ASP A 28 -16.38 -14.46 5.17
CA ASP A 28 -16.57 -15.91 5.28
C ASP A 28 -17.33 -16.24 6.59
N PRO A 29 -18.51 -16.88 6.52
CA PRO A 29 -19.29 -17.26 7.70
C PRO A 29 -18.60 -18.33 8.57
N GLU A 30 -17.61 -19.06 8.06
CA GLU A 30 -16.85 -20.06 8.82
C GLU A 30 -15.63 -19.45 9.55
N ILE A 31 -15.38 -18.15 9.42
CA ILE A 31 -14.24 -17.49 10.05
C ILE A 31 -14.34 -17.51 11.58
N THR A 32 -13.24 -17.90 12.24
CA THR A 32 -13.16 -17.79 13.70
C THR A 32 -12.85 -16.35 14.14
N LEU A 33 -13.25 -15.97 15.35
CA LEU A 33 -12.95 -14.65 15.93
C LEU A 33 -11.43 -14.33 15.95
N SER A 34 -10.58 -15.34 16.17
CA SER A 34 -9.13 -15.15 16.17
C SER A 34 -8.60 -14.82 14.77
N GLN A 35 -9.12 -15.51 13.75
CA GLN A 35 -8.78 -15.26 12.35
C GLN A 35 -9.30 -13.89 11.90
N SER A 36 -10.52 -13.49 12.31
CA SER A 36 -11.08 -12.19 11.91
C SER A 36 -10.26 -11.03 12.46
N VAL A 37 -9.77 -11.11 13.69
CA VAL A 37 -8.86 -10.10 14.25
C VAL A 37 -7.52 -10.08 13.52
N THR A 38 -7.01 -11.24 13.12
CA THR A 38 -5.74 -11.35 12.37
C THR A 38 -5.86 -10.71 11.00
N TYR A 39 -6.85 -11.13 10.21
CA TYR A 39 -7.11 -10.60 8.88
C TYR A 39 -7.45 -9.11 8.91
N TYR A 40 -8.23 -8.65 9.89
CA TYR A 40 -8.50 -7.23 10.03
C TYR A 40 -7.21 -6.40 10.20
N LYS A 41 -6.30 -6.83 11.08
CA LYS A 41 -5.01 -6.15 11.27
C LYS A 41 -4.16 -6.15 10.01
N GLU A 42 -4.14 -7.27 9.30
CA GLU A 42 -3.40 -7.43 8.05
C GLU A 42 -3.94 -6.49 6.96
N GLY A 43 -5.27 -6.44 6.78
CA GLY A 43 -5.92 -5.56 5.81
C GLY A 43 -5.67 -4.08 6.11
N ILE A 44 -5.74 -3.68 7.38
CA ILE A 44 -5.41 -2.30 7.79
C ILE A 44 -3.96 -1.97 7.47
N LYS A 45 -3.02 -2.89 7.71
CA LYS A 45 -1.61 -2.69 7.40
C LYS A 45 -1.38 -2.49 5.90
N GLU A 46 -1.98 -3.32 5.04
CA GLU A 46 -1.87 -3.16 3.59
C GLU A 46 -2.43 -1.80 3.11
N LEU A 47 -3.56 -1.36 3.65
CA LEU A 47 -4.14 -0.05 3.34
C LEU A 47 -3.25 1.11 3.79
N GLN A 48 -2.61 0.99 4.96
CA GLN A 48 -1.66 2.00 5.46
C GLN A 48 -0.44 2.11 4.54
N GLU A 49 0.12 0.98 4.13
CA GLU A 49 1.27 0.95 3.22
C GLU A 49 0.90 1.51 1.85
N ALA A 50 -0.27 1.17 1.31
CA ALA A 50 -0.79 1.74 0.08
C ALA A 50 -0.99 3.27 0.18
N THR A 51 -1.52 3.76 1.31
CA THR A 51 -1.69 5.19 1.56
C THR A 51 -0.34 5.91 1.58
N LYS A 52 0.66 5.33 2.24
CA LYS A 52 2.01 5.89 2.28
C LYS A 52 2.65 6.02 0.89
N LEU A 53 2.43 5.04 0.02
CA LEU A 53 2.89 5.12 -1.38
C LEU A 53 2.26 6.29 -2.12
N LEU A 54 0.96 6.54 -1.93
CA LEU A 54 0.27 7.69 -2.54
C LEU A 54 0.77 9.03 -1.97
N GLU A 55 0.97 9.12 -0.66
CA GLU A 55 1.49 10.32 -0.01
C GLU A 55 2.90 10.67 -0.51
N ASN A 56 3.77 9.67 -0.63
CA ASN A 56 5.10 9.84 -1.18
C ASN A 56 5.06 10.32 -2.64
N ALA A 57 4.24 9.68 -3.48
CA ALA A 57 4.09 10.08 -4.89
C ALA A 57 3.55 11.52 -5.03
N LYS A 58 2.62 11.91 -4.15
CA LYS A 58 2.11 13.28 -4.10
C LYS A 58 3.19 14.27 -3.68
N LEU A 59 3.99 13.93 -2.67
CA LEU A 59 5.09 14.77 -2.20
C LEU A 59 6.15 14.96 -3.28
N GLU A 60 6.56 13.89 -3.96
CA GLU A 60 7.50 13.96 -5.10
C GLU A 60 6.98 14.87 -6.22
N PHE A 61 5.69 14.76 -6.55
CA PHE A 61 5.06 15.63 -7.53
C PHE A 61 5.01 17.10 -7.08
N GLU A 62 4.73 17.37 -5.81
CA GLU A 62 4.73 18.72 -5.25
C GLU A 62 6.14 19.34 -5.27
N THR A 63 7.17 18.59 -4.86
CA THR A 63 8.56 19.02 -4.93
C THR A 63 8.99 19.32 -6.36
N TYR A 64 8.70 18.43 -7.31
CA TYR A 64 9.01 18.66 -8.72
C TYR A 64 8.36 19.96 -9.24
N ASN A 65 7.10 20.24 -8.87
CA ASN A 65 6.42 21.46 -9.28
C ASN A 65 6.93 22.73 -8.58
N GLN A 66 7.48 22.62 -7.36
CA GLN A 66 8.14 23.76 -6.70
C GLN A 66 9.49 24.07 -7.35
N ASP A 67 10.28 23.06 -7.69
CA ASP A 67 11.57 23.25 -8.38
C ASP A 67 11.40 23.89 -9.77
N GLN A 68 10.30 23.60 -10.47
CA GLN A 68 9.95 24.25 -11.74
C GLN A 68 9.45 25.70 -11.59
N LYS A 69 9.16 26.17 -10.36
CA LYS A 69 8.69 27.53 -10.07
C LYS A 69 9.79 28.51 -9.65
N GLU A 70 11.02 28.05 -9.41
CA GLU A 70 12.18 28.95 -9.24
C GLU A 70 13.03 29.06 -10.51
N PRO A 71 12.62 29.92 -11.46
CA PRO A 71 13.59 30.68 -12.23
C PRO A 71 13.31 32.17 -12.06
N THR A 72 13.86 32.79 -11.01
CA THR A 72 14.14 34.24 -10.95
C THR A 72 15.30 34.52 -10.01
#